data_AF-A0A831KBP5-F1
#
_entry.id   AF-A0A831KBP5-F1
#
_cell.length_a   1.000
_cell.length_b   1.000
_cell.length_c   1.000
_cell.angle_alpha   90.00
_cell.angle_beta   90.00
_cell.angle_gamma   90.00
#
_symmetry.space_group_name_H-M   'P 1'
#
loop_
_entity.id
_entity.type
_entity.pdbx_description
1 polymer ?
#
loop_
_entity_poly.entity_id
_entity_poly.type
_entity_poly.pdbx_seq_one_letter_code
_entity_poly.pdbx_strand_id
1 'polypeptide(L)'
;MKKPEFSSQREHKVARRSFLKGVALGSAALVLPARDADASIWEAFFQKHFREMNDKELKKVLERLEREYAKKYDVDIKVSANKALPGVLFGYGLDLSRCIGCRRCVYACVDENNQSRDPQIHWITVLRFKKGDKWGNDLENADKYYNPAKVPEDGYFYMPTQCQQCENPPCVRACPTQATWKEDDGIVVVDYNWCIGCRYCMAACPYGARHFNWT
;
A
#
# COMPACT_ATOMS: atom_id res chain seq x y z
N MET A 1 51.47 -64.28 22.17
CA MET A 1 50.95 -63.82 20.86
C MET A 1 50.07 -62.61 21.10
N LYS A 2 50.41 -61.47 20.47
CA LYS A 2 49.72 -60.17 20.61
C LYS A 2 48.32 -60.24 19.94
N LYS A 3 47.30 -59.66 20.58
CA LYS A 3 45.96 -59.45 20.00
C LYS A 3 46.04 -58.39 18.86
N PRO A 4 45.21 -58.49 17.80
CA PRO A 4 45.13 -57.45 16.79
C PRO A 4 44.24 -56.28 17.25
N GLU A 5 44.67 -55.07 16.89
CA GLU A 5 43.96 -53.80 17.09
C GLU A 5 42.78 -53.65 16.13
N PHE A 6 41.64 -53.20 16.63
CA PHE A 6 40.52 -52.71 15.82
C PHE A 6 40.60 -51.18 15.76
N SER A 7 40.89 -50.65 14.58
CA SER A 7 40.89 -49.21 14.29
C SER A 7 39.45 -48.66 14.32
N SER A 8 39.15 -47.76 15.26
CA SER A 8 37.89 -46.99 15.23
C SER A 8 38.09 -45.72 14.41
N GLN A 9 37.29 -45.58 13.34
CA GLN A 9 37.25 -44.34 12.58
C GLN A 9 36.63 -43.22 13.42
N ARG A 10 37.33 -42.09 13.54
CA ARG A 10 36.85 -40.90 14.24
C ARG A 10 35.86 -40.15 13.34
N GLU A 11 34.58 -40.17 13.70
CA GLU A 11 33.60 -39.22 13.17
C GLU A 11 33.95 -37.80 13.61
N HIS A 12 34.23 -36.92 12.65
CA HIS A 12 34.37 -35.49 12.89
C HIS A 12 33.01 -34.88 13.25
N LYS A 13 32.69 -34.84 14.55
CA LYS A 13 31.53 -34.10 15.07
C LYS A 13 31.75 -32.60 14.91
N VAL A 14 31.21 -32.03 13.84
CA VAL A 14 31.16 -30.56 13.65
C VAL A 14 30.34 -29.97 14.80
N ALA A 15 30.96 -29.12 15.61
CA ALA A 15 30.32 -28.51 16.76
C ALA A 15 29.14 -27.62 16.32
N ARG A 16 27.98 -27.76 16.97
CA ARG A 16 26.75 -27.01 16.69
C ARG A 16 26.95 -25.49 16.66
N ARG A 17 27.89 -24.96 17.44
CA ARG A 17 28.30 -23.54 17.42
C ARG A 17 29.00 -23.13 16.12
N SER A 18 29.84 -23.99 15.54
CA SER A 18 30.49 -23.73 14.25
C SER A 18 29.47 -23.79 13.11
N PHE A 19 28.50 -24.70 13.18
CA PHE A 19 27.38 -24.76 12.25
C PHE A 19 26.51 -23.50 12.33
N LEU A 20 26.10 -23.07 13.53
CA LEU A 20 25.30 -21.85 13.71
C LEU A 20 26.04 -20.58 13.28
N LYS A 21 27.36 -20.49 13.51
CA LYS A 21 28.19 -19.37 13.00
C LYS A 21 28.27 -19.37 11.47
N GLY A 22 28.41 -20.55 10.84
CA GLY A 22 28.41 -20.68 9.39
C GLY A 22 27.05 -20.36 8.76
N VAL A 23 25.95 -20.77 9.41
CA VAL A 23 24.59 -20.47 8.97
C VAL A 23 24.27 -18.99 9.11
N ALA A 24 24.67 -18.33 10.21
CA ALA A 24 24.42 -16.89 10.41
C ALA A 24 25.16 -16.00 9.39
N LEU A 25 26.36 -16.43 8.94
CA LEU A 25 27.09 -15.75 7.88
C LEU A 25 26.55 -16.07 6.48
N GLY A 26 26.07 -17.29 6.25
CA GLY A 26 25.50 -17.72 4.97
C GLY A 26 24.07 -17.22 4.72
N SER A 27 23.27 -17.04 5.77
CA SER A 27 21.87 -16.64 5.63
C SER A 27 21.69 -15.17 5.24
N ALA A 28 22.63 -14.30 5.60
CA ALA A 28 22.60 -12.90 5.15
C ALA A 28 22.72 -12.77 3.63
N ALA A 29 23.43 -13.70 2.97
CA ALA A 29 23.59 -13.71 1.52
C ALA A 29 22.34 -14.22 0.78
N LEU A 30 21.45 -14.97 1.44
CA LEU A 30 20.23 -15.52 0.84
C LEU A 30 19.15 -14.47 0.56
N VAL A 31 19.27 -13.28 1.15
CA VAL A 31 18.29 -12.18 1.00
C VAL A 31 18.72 -11.21 -0.11
N LEU A 32 19.98 -11.26 -0.55
CA LEU A 32 20.47 -10.42 -1.62
C LEU A 32 20.07 -10.99 -2.99
N PRO A 33 19.72 -10.15 -3.98
CA PRO A 33 19.55 -10.59 -5.35
C PRO A 33 20.79 -11.35 -5.85
N ALA A 34 20.59 -12.31 -6.74
CA ALA A 34 21.73 -12.97 -7.39
C ALA A 34 22.59 -11.92 -8.12
N ARG A 35 23.91 -12.13 -8.19
CA ARG A 35 24.82 -11.20 -8.88
C ARG A 35 24.43 -10.95 -10.35
N ASP A 36 23.82 -11.96 -10.98
CA ASP A 36 23.38 -11.91 -12.37
C ASP A 36 21.96 -11.33 -12.54
N ALA A 37 21.32 -10.88 -11.46
CA ALA A 37 20.03 -10.20 -11.55
C ALA A 37 20.16 -8.86 -12.30
N ASP A 38 19.10 -8.48 -13.02
CA ASP A 38 19.04 -7.24 -13.78
C ASP A 38 19.34 -6.01 -12.89
N ALA A 39 19.97 -4.99 -13.47
CA ALA A 39 20.36 -3.77 -12.75
C ALA A 39 19.14 -3.10 -12.06
N SER A 40 17.96 -3.16 -12.67
CA SER A 40 16.70 -2.67 -12.09
C SER A 40 16.38 -3.29 -10.74
N ILE A 41 16.62 -4.59 -10.59
CA ILE A 41 16.33 -5.36 -9.37
C ILE A 41 17.27 -4.93 -8.24
N TRP A 42 18.56 -4.74 -8.55
CA TRP A 42 19.53 -4.23 -7.59
C TRP A 42 19.24 -2.79 -7.17
N GLU A 43 18.87 -1.94 -8.12
CA GLU A 43 18.49 -0.54 -7.85
C GLU A 43 17.22 -0.45 -6.99
N ALA A 44 16.23 -1.32 -7.22
CA ALA A 44 15.04 -1.43 -6.39
C ALA A 44 15.35 -1.97 -4.98
N PHE A 45 16.23 -2.97 -4.88
CA PHE A 45 16.59 -3.58 -3.60
C PHE A 45 17.30 -2.61 -2.66
N PHE A 46 18.18 -1.76 -3.20
CA PHE A 46 18.89 -0.73 -2.42
C PHE A 46 18.17 0.62 -2.39
N GLN A 47 16.92 0.67 -2.87
CA GLN A 47 16.13 1.88 -2.82
C GLN A 47 15.92 2.31 -1.35
N LYS A 48 16.12 3.60 -1.06
CA LYS A 48 15.78 4.17 0.24
C LYS A 48 14.28 4.36 0.39
N HIS A 49 13.84 4.68 1.60
CA HIS A 49 12.49 5.16 1.82
C HIS A 49 12.26 6.46 1.03
N PHE A 50 11.17 6.58 0.26
CA PHE A 50 10.92 7.72 -0.62
C PHE A 50 11.04 9.08 0.11
N ARG A 51 10.46 9.16 1.31
CA ARG A 51 10.55 10.34 2.21
C ARG A 51 11.98 10.78 2.57
N GLU A 52 12.95 9.88 2.53
CA GLU A 52 14.34 10.16 2.92
C GLU A 52 15.23 10.52 1.72
N MET A 53 14.68 10.44 0.49
CA MET A 53 15.44 10.69 -0.73
C MET A 53 15.67 12.18 -0.96
N ASN A 54 16.88 12.52 -1.42
CA ASN A 54 17.14 13.83 -2.01
C ASN A 54 16.71 13.90 -3.49
N ASP A 55 16.71 15.10 -4.06
CA ASP A 55 16.24 15.33 -5.44
C ASP A 55 17.01 14.53 -6.50
N LYS A 56 18.31 14.25 -6.28
CA LYS A 56 19.13 13.44 -7.20
C LYS A 56 18.76 11.96 -7.11
N GLU A 57 18.53 11.45 -5.91
CA GLU A 57 18.09 10.07 -5.68
C GLU A 57 16.69 9.86 -6.25
N LEU A 58 15.79 10.80 -6.01
CA LEU A 58 14.43 10.79 -6.54
C LEU A 58 14.44 10.76 -8.07
N LYS A 59 15.22 11.64 -8.71
CA LYS A 59 15.36 11.67 -10.17
C LYS A 59 15.82 10.33 -10.74
N LYS A 60 16.80 9.68 -10.10
CA LYS A 60 17.26 8.34 -10.54
C LYS A 60 16.16 7.29 -10.44
N VAL A 61 15.37 7.32 -9.36
CA VAL A 61 14.24 6.41 -9.20
C VAL A 61 13.18 6.67 -10.27
N LEU A 62 12.82 7.93 -10.52
CA LEU A 62 11.86 8.30 -11.56
C LEU A 62 12.31 7.81 -12.95
N GLU A 63 13.55 8.12 -13.34
CA GLU A 63 14.10 7.68 -14.64
C GLU A 63 14.13 6.14 -14.75
N ARG A 64 14.41 5.44 -13.64
CA ARG A 64 14.36 3.97 -13.60
C ARG A 64 12.94 3.46 -13.81
N LEU A 65 11.96 4.00 -13.09
CA LEU A 65 10.55 3.61 -13.22
C LEU A 65 10.02 3.88 -14.63
N GLU A 66 10.36 5.03 -15.22
CA GLU A 66 9.99 5.37 -16.61
C GLU A 66 10.55 4.33 -17.59
N ARG A 67 11.85 4.00 -17.50
CA ARG A 67 12.46 2.98 -18.37
C ARG A 67 11.85 1.58 -18.17
N GLU A 68 11.70 1.15 -16.92
CA GLU A 68 11.17 -0.18 -16.59
C GLU A 68 9.75 -0.36 -17.11
N TYR A 69 8.87 0.61 -16.81
CA TYR A 69 7.47 0.51 -17.19
C TYR A 69 7.23 0.79 -18.66
N ALA A 70 8.01 1.69 -19.30
CA ALA A 70 7.92 1.90 -20.73
C ALA A 70 8.25 0.62 -21.50
N LYS A 71 9.29 -0.12 -21.06
CA LYS A 71 9.63 -1.43 -21.64
C LYS A 71 8.59 -2.49 -21.34
N LYS A 72 8.02 -2.51 -20.13
CA LYS A 72 7.04 -3.52 -19.71
C LYS A 72 5.71 -3.39 -20.44
N TYR A 73 5.24 -2.17 -20.66
CA TYR A 73 3.91 -1.90 -21.21
C TYR A 73 3.93 -1.40 -22.66
N ASP A 74 5.12 -1.20 -23.25
CA ASP A 74 5.32 -0.69 -24.61
C ASP A 74 4.60 0.65 -24.86
N VAL A 75 4.69 1.56 -23.89
CA VAL A 75 4.10 2.91 -23.93
C VAL A 75 5.08 3.94 -23.36
N ASP A 76 5.03 5.17 -23.85
CA ASP A 76 5.81 6.27 -23.28
C ASP A 76 5.20 6.68 -21.93
N ILE A 77 6.00 6.63 -20.86
CA ILE A 77 5.55 6.88 -19.48
C ILE A 77 6.35 8.03 -18.90
N LYS A 78 5.64 8.98 -18.31
CA LYS A 78 6.22 10.03 -17.45
C LYS A 78 5.82 9.80 -16.01
N VAL A 79 6.79 9.87 -15.11
CA VAL A 79 6.55 9.79 -13.67
C VAL A 79 7.02 11.07 -13.00
N SER A 80 6.11 11.71 -12.25
CA SER A 80 6.41 12.90 -11.45
C SER A 80 6.36 12.60 -9.96
N ALA A 81 7.20 13.31 -9.19
CA ALA A 81 7.18 13.29 -7.73
C ALA A 81 6.97 14.70 -7.19
N ASN A 82 5.73 15.17 -7.27
CA ASN A 82 5.35 16.47 -6.72
C ASN A 82 5.45 16.41 -5.20
N LYS A 83 6.10 17.43 -4.61
CA LYS A 83 6.16 17.59 -3.16
C LYS A 83 4.95 18.39 -2.68
N ALA A 84 4.64 18.25 -1.39
CA ALA A 84 3.66 19.10 -0.72
C ALA A 84 3.93 20.59 -0.97
N LEU A 85 2.85 21.35 -1.14
CA LEU A 85 2.91 22.78 -1.40
C LEU A 85 3.22 23.55 -0.11
N PRO A 86 4.30 24.35 -0.05
CA PRO A 86 4.67 25.08 1.16
C PRO A 86 3.59 26.07 1.59
N GLY A 87 3.20 26.01 2.87
CA GLY A 87 2.22 26.93 3.46
C GLY A 87 0.78 26.75 2.98
N VAL A 88 0.49 25.65 2.27
CA VAL A 88 -0.86 25.28 1.85
C VAL A 88 -1.36 24.17 2.76
N LEU A 89 -2.66 24.16 3.07
CA LEU A 89 -3.34 23.04 3.71
C LEU A 89 -4.53 22.64 2.84
N PHE A 90 -4.55 21.40 2.38
CA PHE A 90 -5.66 20.89 1.59
C PHE A 90 -6.81 20.41 2.49
N GLY A 91 -8.02 20.63 2.00
CA GLY A 91 -9.24 20.11 2.60
C GLY A 91 -10.31 19.98 1.54
N TYR A 92 -11.28 19.11 1.78
CA TYR A 92 -12.47 19.01 0.96
C TYR A 92 -13.72 18.97 1.83
N GLY A 93 -14.80 19.56 1.35
CA GLY A 93 -16.13 19.51 1.96
C GLY A 93 -17.12 18.88 0.99
N LEU A 94 -17.91 17.93 1.48
CA LEU A 94 -18.97 17.30 0.70
C LEU A 94 -20.33 17.76 1.21
N ASP A 95 -21.10 18.42 0.35
CA ASP A 95 -22.48 18.76 0.65
C ASP A 95 -23.38 17.52 0.46
N LEU A 96 -23.68 16.87 1.58
CA LEU A 96 -24.51 15.66 1.60
C LEU A 96 -25.95 15.91 1.14
N SER A 97 -26.46 17.15 1.24
CA SER A 97 -27.82 17.49 0.80
C SER A 97 -27.99 17.38 -0.73
N ARG A 98 -26.88 17.45 -1.46
CA ARG A 98 -26.85 17.38 -2.93
C ARG A 98 -26.47 15.99 -3.44
N CYS A 99 -26.09 15.06 -2.55
CA CYS A 99 -25.73 13.72 -2.94
C CYS A 99 -26.97 12.91 -3.31
N ILE A 100 -27.14 12.64 -4.61
CA ILE A 100 -28.24 11.81 -5.13
C ILE A 100 -27.90 10.33 -5.21
N GLY A 101 -26.69 9.92 -4.82
CA GLY A 101 -26.28 8.51 -4.87
C GLY A 101 -25.83 7.98 -6.24
N CYS A 102 -25.61 8.82 -7.25
CA CYS A 102 -25.31 8.38 -8.63
C CYS A 102 -23.97 7.65 -8.83
N ARG A 103 -23.10 7.62 -7.81
CA ARG A 103 -21.76 6.98 -7.82
C ARG A 103 -20.79 7.45 -8.93
N ARG A 104 -21.07 8.56 -9.61
CA ARG A 104 -20.14 9.11 -10.63
C ARG A 104 -18.77 9.42 -10.06
N CYS A 105 -18.70 9.88 -8.81
CA CYS A 105 -17.44 10.10 -8.09
C CYS A 105 -16.62 8.80 -7.90
N VAL A 106 -17.29 7.67 -7.68
CA VAL A 106 -16.64 6.36 -7.54
C VAL A 106 -15.92 5.97 -8.83
N TYR A 107 -16.64 6.00 -9.94
CA TYR A 107 -16.09 5.60 -11.24
C TYR A 107 -15.03 6.58 -11.75
N ALA A 108 -15.21 7.89 -11.53
CA ALA A 108 -14.19 8.87 -11.86
C ALA A 108 -12.89 8.62 -11.08
N CYS A 109 -12.97 8.26 -9.80
CA CYS A 109 -11.79 7.94 -9.00
C CYS A 109 -11.08 6.67 -9.48
N VAL A 110 -11.83 5.65 -9.91
CA VAL A 110 -11.26 4.43 -10.50
C VAL A 110 -10.52 4.74 -11.80
N ASP A 111 -11.13 5.53 -12.68
CA ASP A 111 -10.57 5.93 -13.98
C ASP A 111 -9.28 6.76 -13.80
N GLU A 112 -9.33 7.76 -12.92
CA GLU A 112 -8.19 8.64 -12.64
C GLU A 112 -7.02 7.89 -11.98
N ASN A 113 -7.30 6.99 -11.04
CA ASN A 113 -6.26 6.41 -10.17
C ASN A 113 -5.85 4.99 -10.57
N ASN A 114 -6.29 4.50 -11.72
CA ASN A 114 -5.93 3.17 -12.25
C ASN A 114 -6.09 2.05 -11.21
N GLN A 115 -7.19 2.06 -10.46
CA GLN A 115 -7.44 1.06 -9.42
C GLN A 115 -7.57 -0.35 -10.03
N SER A 116 -7.28 -1.39 -9.23
CA SER A 116 -7.44 -2.78 -9.69
C SER A 116 -8.83 -2.98 -10.28
N ARG A 117 -8.90 -3.66 -11.42
CA ARG A 117 -10.13 -3.89 -12.19
C ARG A 117 -10.80 -5.23 -11.84
N ASP A 118 -10.06 -6.14 -11.19
CA ASP A 118 -10.54 -7.48 -10.86
C ASP A 118 -9.97 -7.97 -9.50
N PRO A 119 -10.75 -7.91 -8.40
CA PRO A 119 -12.02 -7.20 -8.28
C PRO A 119 -11.83 -5.69 -8.38
N GLN A 120 -12.84 -4.97 -8.87
CA GLN A 120 -12.77 -3.51 -8.96
C GLN A 120 -12.67 -2.89 -7.55
N ILE A 121 -11.53 -2.30 -7.22
CA ILE A 121 -11.34 -1.58 -5.97
C ILE A 121 -11.99 -0.20 -6.11
N HIS A 122 -12.68 0.27 -5.07
CA HIS A 122 -13.30 1.60 -4.99
C HIS A 122 -12.75 2.35 -3.77
N TRP A 123 -11.88 3.33 -3.97
CA TRP A 123 -11.42 4.22 -2.87
C TRP A 123 -12.50 5.16 -2.34
N ILE A 124 -13.49 5.47 -3.17
CA ILE A 124 -14.70 6.19 -2.78
C ILE A 124 -15.85 5.19 -2.79
N THR A 125 -16.56 5.06 -1.67
CA THR A 125 -17.80 4.28 -1.58
C THR A 125 -18.96 5.24 -1.36
N VAL A 126 -20.13 4.98 -1.96
CA VAL A 126 -21.35 5.73 -1.62
C VAL A 126 -22.28 4.81 -0.86
N LEU A 127 -22.62 5.22 0.35
CA LEU A 127 -23.51 4.51 1.25
C LEU A 127 -24.94 5.01 1.04
N ARG A 128 -25.90 4.10 0.92
CA ARG A 128 -27.34 4.39 0.88
C ARG A 128 -27.96 4.04 2.23
N PHE A 129 -28.79 4.96 2.72
CA PHE A 129 -29.47 4.83 4.01
C PHE A 129 -30.94 5.17 3.86
N LYS A 130 -31.79 4.47 4.61
CA LYS A 130 -33.22 4.75 4.67
C LYS A 130 -33.48 5.91 5.63
N LYS A 131 -34.28 6.88 5.21
CA LYS A 131 -34.68 8.02 6.04
C LYS A 131 -35.54 7.51 7.21
N GLY A 132 -35.22 7.95 8.42
CA GLY A 132 -35.97 7.62 9.63
C GLY A 132 -35.44 6.43 10.41
N ASP A 133 -34.51 5.63 9.84
CA ASP A 133 -33.76 4.65 10.63
C ASP A 133 -32.82 5.37 11.60
N LYS A 134 -32.47 4.75 12.74
CA LYS A 134 -31.64 5.38 13.78
C LYS A 134 -30.24 5.67 13.23
N TRP A 135 -30.04 6.92 12.81
CA TRP A 135 -28.85 7.50 12.17
C TRP A 135 -27.51 7.31 12.90
N GLY A 136 -27.52 6.86 14.16
CA GLY A 136 -26.36 6.92 15.05
C GLY A 136 -25.39 5.74 14.95
N ASN A 137 -25.83 4.55 14.54
CA ASN A 137 -25.09 3.33 14.92
C ASN A 137 -24.66 2.42 13.78
N ASP A 138 -25.22 2.53 12.57
CA ASP A 138 -24.99 1.49 11.56
C ASP A 138 -24.43 2.03 10.23
N LEU A 139 -23.22 2.61 10.27
CA LEU A 139 -22.34 2.59 9.09
C LEU A 139 -22.18 1.15 8.54
N GLU A 140 -22.31 0.16 9.41
CA GLU A 140 -22.26 -1.26 9.09
C GLU A 140 -23.48 -1.75 8.30
N ASN A 141 -24.69 -1.24 8.59
CA ASN A 141 -25.92 -1.62 7.88
C ASN A 141 -26.23 -0.72 6.68
N ALA A 142 -25.37 0.25 6.39
CA ALA A 142 -25.51 1.10 5.22
C ALA A 142 -25.33 0.27 3.95
N ASP A 143 -26.28 0.40 3.02
CA ASP A 143 -26.25 -0.39 1.79
C ASP A 143 -25.24 0.22 0.80
N LYS A 144 -24.25 -0.59 0.43
CA LYS A 144 -23.20 -0.25 -0.54
C LYS A 144 -23.55 -0.69 -1.96
N TYR A 145 -24.53 -1.57 -2.11
CA TYR A 145 -24.85 -2.30 -3.34
C TYR A 145 -26.29 -2.00 -3.76
N TYR A 146 -26.51 -0.81 -4.29
CA TYR A 146 -27.76 -0.39 -4.90
C TYR A 146 -27.56 -0.07 -6.37
N ASN A 147 -28.64 -0.08 -7.15
CA ASN A 147 -28.58 0.22 -8.58
C ASN A 147 -28.46 1.75 -8.81
N PRO A 148 -27.32 2.27 -9.32
CA PRO A 148 -27.13 3.71 -9.52
C PRO A 148 -28.04 4.31 -10.59
N ALA A 149 -28.70 3.50 -11.42
CA ALA A 149 -29.68 3.96 -12.40
C ALA A 149 -31.06 4.26 -11.79
N LYS A 150 -31.31 3.83 -10.54
CA LYS A 150 -32.60 4.02 -9.84
C LYS A 150 -32.62 5.21 -8.89
N VAL A 151 -31.51 5.92 -8.74
CA VAL A 151 -31.35 6.99 -7.76
C VAL A 151 -31.65 8.37 -8.36
N PRO A 152 -32.11 9.36 -7.57
CA PRO A 152 -32.41 9.27 -6.14
C PRO A 152 -33.70 8.48 -5.87
N GLU A 153 -33.64 7.54 -4.92
CA GLU A 153 -34.81 6.78 -4.49
C GLU A 153 -35.54 7.53 -3.37
N ASP A 154 -36.87 7.55 -3.43
CA ASP A 154 -37.67 8.19 -2.37
C ASP A 154 -37.53 7.44 -1.04
N GLY A 155 -37.52 8.17 0.06
CA GLY A 155 -37.26 7.61 1.38
C GLY A 155 -35.80 7.25 1.66
N TYR A 156 -34.85 7.56 0.77
CA TYR A 156 -33.41 7.32 0.98
C TYR A 156 -32.56 8.59 0.93
N PHE A 157 -31.40 8.55 1.58
CA PHE A 157 -30.33 9.54 1.42
C PHE A 157 -28.98 8.83 1.23
N TYR A 158 -28.00 9.56 0.73
CA TYR A 158 -26.73 9.00 0.29
C TYR A 158 -25.55 9.75 0.92
N MET A 159 -24.52 9.00 1.32
CA MET A 159 -23.31 9.55 1.92
C MET A 159 -22.07 8.93 1.26
N PRO A 160 -21.29 9.70 0.49
CA PRO A 160 -19.97 9.27 0.04
C PRO A 160 -19.00 9.17 1.22
N THR A 161 -18.24 8.09 1.26
CA THR A 161 -17.19 7.79 2.24
C THR A 161 -15.89 7.47 1.52
N GLN A 162 -14.81 8.13 1.93
CA GLN A 162 -13.47 8.04 1.33
C GLN A 162 -12.40 8.37 2.38
N CYS A 163 -11.13 8.40 1.99
CA CYS A 163 -10.04 8.78 2.89
C CYS A 163 -10.22 10.23 3.35
N GLN A 164 -10.43 10.44 4.66
CA GLN A 164 -10.68 11.76 5.25
C GLN A 164 -9.43 12.62 5.44
N GLN A 165 -8.26 12.14 5.03
CA GLN A 165 -6.98 12.87 5.17
C GLN A 165 -6.78 13.39 6.60
N CYS A 166 -6.93 12.50 7.59
CA CYS A 166 -7.02 12.87 8.99
C CYS A 166 -5.79 13.65 9.48
N GLU A 167 -6.02 14.66 10.31
CA GLU A 167 -4.95 15.44 10.96
C GLU A 167 -4.02 14.57 11.82
N ASN A 168 -4.62 13.63 12.56
CA ASN A 168 -3.95 12.64 13.42
C ASN A 168 -4.21 11.21 12.89
N PRO A 169 -3.58 10.80 11.78
CA PRO A 169 -3.96 9.59 11.07
C PRO A 169 -3.55 8.31 11.83
N PRO A 170 -4.50 7.47 12.29
CA PRO A 170 -4.18 6.21 12.94
C PRO A 170 -3.52 5.21 11.98
N CYS A 171 -3.86 5.26 10.69
CA CYS A 171 -3.29 4.42 9.65
C CYS A 171 -1.77 4.64 9.45
N VAL A 172 -1.27 5.87 9.67
CA VAL A 172 0.16 6.18 9.61
C VAL A 172 0.89 5.58 10.80
N ARG A 173 0.37 5.78 12.02
CA ARG A 173 0.95 5.19 13.24
C ARG A 173 0.97 3.65 13.22
N ALA A 174 -0.01 3.04 12.56
CA ALA A 174 -0.12 1.59 12.46
C ALA A 174 0.84 0.96 11.42
N CYS A 175 1.50 1.74 10.56
CA CYS A 175 2.36 1.22 9.50
C CYS A 175 3.78 0.92 10.04
N PRO A 176 4.21 -0.36 10.12
CA PRO A 176 5.50 -0.71 10.72
C PRO A 176 6.70 -0.28 9.86
N THR A 177 6.54 -0.18 8.55
CA THR A 177 7.61 0.22 7.61
C THR A 177 7.56 1.70 7.23
N GLN A 178 6.62 2.46 7.80
CA GLN A 178 6.38 3.87 7.48
C GLN A 178 6.05 4.17 6.01
N ALA A 179 5.58 3.16 5.25
CA ALA A 179 5.12 3.29 3.85
C ALA A 179 3.93 4.25 3.63
N THR A 180 3.44 4.91 4.69
CA THR A 180 2.44 5.96 4.60
C THR A 180 2.77 7.03 5.62
N TRP A 181 2.65 8.29 5.23
CA TRP A 181 2.93 9.45 6.08
C TRP A 181 1.97 10.58 5.73
N LYS A 182 1.92 11.60 6.59
CA LYS A 182 1.23 12.86 6.31
C LYS A 182 2.27 13.87 5.84
N GLU A 183 1.99 14.55 4.74
CA GLU A 183 2.82 15.66 4.24
C GLU A 183 2.44 16.99 4.90
N ASP A 184 3.29 18.00 4.70
CA ASP A 184 3.10 19.32 5.32
C ASP A 184 1.83 20.04 4.83
N ASP A 185 1.29 19.64 3.67
CA ASP A 185 0.05 20.16 3.11
C ASP A 185 -1.22 19.43 3.58
N GLY A 186 -1.09 18.51 4.54
CA GLY A 186 -2.19 17.78 5.17
C GLY A 186 -2.57 16.48 4.47
N ILE A 187 -2.01 16.18 3.30
CA ILE A 187 -2.35 14.97 2.55
C ILE A 187 -1.66 13.75 3.20
N VAL A 188 -2.43 12.68 3.42
CA VAL A 188 -1.90 11.36 3.82
C VAL A 188 -1.60 10.56 2.56
N VAL A 189 -0.32 10.35 2.29
CA VAL A 189 0.18 9.66 1.11
C VAL A 189 0.60 8.22 1.42
N VAL A 190 0.73 7.40 0.38
CA VAL A 190 1.13 6.00 0.44
C VAL A 190 2.20 5.73 -0.59
N ASP A 191 3.32 5.19 -0.14
CA ASP A 191 4.32 4.61 -1.03
C ASP A 191 3.94 3.15 -1.31
N TYR A 192 3.38 2.93 -2.51
CA TYR A 192 2.98 1.60 -2.97
C TYR A 192 4.16 0.65 -3.17
N ASN A 193 5.36 1.16 -3.47
CA ASN A 193 6.56 0.35 -3.68
C ASN A 193 7.23 -0.04 -2.35
N TRP A 194 7.00 0.72 -1.28
CA TRP A 194 7.54 0.44 0.06
C TRP A 194 6.58 -0.36 0.95
N CYS A 195 5.30 -0.43 0.57
CA CYS A 195 4.28 -1.14 1.32
C CYS A 195 4.51 -2.67 1.31
N ILE A 196 4.74 -3.26 2.48
CA ILE A 196 4.90 -4.72 2.63
C ILE A 196 3.58 -5.51 2.70
N GLY A 197 2.44 -4.83 2.55
CA GLY A 197 1.12 -5.49 2.54
C GLY A 197 0.68 -6.12 3.86
N CYS A 198 1.16 -5.64 5.02
CA CYS A 198 0.74 -6.14 6.34
C CYS A 198 -0.70 -5.80 6.75
N ARG A 199 -1.36 -4.86 6.04
CA ARG A 199 -2.77 -4.48 6.20
C ARG A 199 -3.19 -3.86 7.54
N TYR A 200 -2.28 -3.62 8.48
CA TYR A 200 -2.61 -2.95 9.74
C TYR A 200 -3.21 -1.56 9.57
N CYS A 201 -2.82 -0.84 8.52
CA CYS A 201 -3.42 0.46 8.18
C CYS A 201 -4.91 0.36 7.84
N MET A 202 -5.41 -0.79 7.36
CA MET A 202 -6.83 -1.03 7.10
C MET A 202 -7.60 -1.19 8.40
N ALA A 203 -7.10 -2.03 9.32
CA ALA A 203 -7.71 -2.23 10.63
C ALA A 203 -7.71 -0.94 11.47
N ALA A 204 -6.70 -0.09 11.30
CA ALA A 204 -6.59 1.17 12.04
C ALA A 204 -7.50 2.29 11.52
N CYS A 205 -8.04 2.19 10.30
CA CYS A 205 -8.82 3.27 9.69
C CYS A 205 -10.29 3.21 10.15
N PRO A 206 -10.80 4.21 10.89
CA PRO A 206 -12.18 4.19 11.37
C PRO A 206 -13.23 4.35 10.27
N TYR A 207 -12.82 4.79 9.07
CA TYR A 207 -13.69 4.99 7.92
C TYR A 207 -13.66 3.82 6.93
N GLY A 208 -12.83 2.79 7.17
CA GLY A 208 -12.63 1.70 6.22
C GLY A 208 -12.08 2.16 4.86
N ALA A 209 -11.42 3.32 4.80
CA ALA A 209 -10.99 3.97 3.55
C ALA A 209 -9.68 3.42 2.96
N ARG A 210 -9.10 2.37 3.57
CA ARG A 210 -7.88 1.72 3.07
C ARG A 210 -8.27 0.42 2.41
N HIS A 211 -7.79 0.24 1.19
CA HIS A 211 -8.04 -0.95 0.38
C HIS A 211 -6.73 -1.65 0.11
N PHE A 212 -6.77 -2.98 0.02
CA PHE A 212 -5.60 -3.79 -0.33
C PHE A 212 -5.83 -4.41 -1.69
N ASN A 213 -4.80 -4.36 -2.55
CA ASN A 213 -4.79 -5.09 -3.79
C ASN A 213 -4.39 -6.55 -3.52
N TRP A 214 -5.30 -7.48 -3.73
CA TRP A 214 -5.11 -8.90 -3.42
C TRP A 214 -4.47 -9.70 -4.57
N THR A 215 -4.40 -9.07 -5.75
CA THR A 215 -3.96 -9.64 -7.02
C THR A 215 -2.77 -8.88 -7.59
#